data_AF-C6T6T4-F1
#
_entry.id   AF-C6T6T4-F1
#
_cell.length_a   1.000
_cell.length_b   1.000
_cell.length_c   1.000
_cell.angle_alpha   90.00
_cell.angle_beta   90.00
_cell.angle_gamma   90.00
#
_symmetry.space_group_name_H-M   'P 1'
#
loop_
_entity.id
_entity.type
_entity.pdbx_description
1 polymer ?
#
loop_
_entity_poly.entity_id
_entity_poly.type
_entity_poly.pdbx_seq_one_letter_code
_entity_poly.pdbx_strand_id
1 'polypeptide(L)'
;MAAASLVSLWVLFSGVALFPGSCSPQHHNILKLKMISPFTHNLSTSKIIDSHLHIWASPQEASEFPYAPGQEPPVPGNLHFLLQNMEEAGVDGVLIVQPIFHKFDHSYVTSALKKYPTKFVGCCLANPTDGGSGLKQFEDPVLKDGYRAV
;
A
#
# COMPACT_ATOMS: atom_id res chain seq x y z
N MET A 1 15.19 -18.80 -27.34
CA MET A 1 13.87 -19.10 -26.77
C MET A 1 14.07 -19.75 -25.41
N ALA A 2 13.78 -19.01 -24.33
CA ALA A 2 13.49 -19.49 -22.97
C ALA A 2 13.60 -18.28 -22.04
N ALA A 3 12.50 -17.52 -21.90
CA ALA A 3 12.37 -16.56 -20.81
C ALA A 3 11.47 -17.22 -19.76
N ALA A 4 12.03 -17.40 -18.57
CA ALA A 4 11.37 -18.01 -17.44
C ALA A 4 10.08 -17.23 -17.10
N SER A 5 8.96 -17.92 -17.24
CA SER A 5 7.66 -17.48 -16.72
C SER A 5 7.66 -17.72 -15.22
N LEU A 6 7.85 -16.66 -14.43
CA LEU A 6 7.51 -16.63 -13.02
C LEU A 6 6.35 -15.65 -12.85
N VAL A 7 5.15 -16.18 -13.13
CA VAL A 7 3.89 -15.58 -12.68
C VAL A 7 3.85 -15.74 -11.16
N SER A 8 4.25 -14.70 -10.43
CA SER A 8 4.15 -14.68 -8.97
C SER A 8 2.68 -14.54 -8.56
N LEU A 9 2.11 -15.71 -8.28
CA LEU A 9 0.85 -15.93 -7.60
C LEU A 9 1.03 -15.63 -6.11
N TRP A 10 0.76 -14.40 -5.66
CA TRP A 10 0.65 -14.08 -4.22
C TRP A 10 -0.50 -13.10 -4.00
N VAL A 11 -1.72 -13.61 -4.20
CA VAL A 11 -2.92 -13.06 -3.57
C VAL A 11 -3.47 -14.21 -2.72
N LEU A 12 -3.24 -14.14 -1.40
CA LEU A 12 -4.09 -14.65 -0.30
C LEU A 12 -3.28 -15.13 0.94
N PHE A 13 -3.85 -14.78 2.10
CA PHE A 13 -3.62 -15.27 3.48
C PHE A 13 -2.59 -14.59 4.38
N SER A 14 -3.09 -13.74 5.30
CA SER A 14 -3.10 -13.97 6.77
C SER A 14 -3.80 -12.77 7.43
N GLY A 15 -4.74 -12.85 8.35
CA GLY A 15 -5.46 -13.94 9.02
C GLY A 15 -6.39 -13.24 10.02
N VAL A 16 -7.71 -13.42 9.90
CA VAL A 16 -8.67 -12.94 10.91
C VAL A 16 -9.16 -14.15 11.69
N ALA A 17 -8.79 -14.20 12.96
CA ALA A 17 -9.27 -15.19 13.90
C ALA A 17 -10.75 -14.94 14.20
N LEU A 18 -11.61 -15.89 13.84
CA LEU A 18 -12.98 -16.00 14.31
C LEU A 18 -12.98 -16.50 15.76
N PHE A 19 -13.56 -15.72 16.68
CA PHE A 19 -14.02 -16.23 17.98
C PHE A 19 -15.55 -16.09 18.08
N PRO A 20 -16.27 -17.15 18.50
CA PRO A 20 -17.71 -17.09 18.76
C PRO A 20 -17.98 -16.73 20.23
N GLY A 21 -19.10 -16.06 20.52
CA GLY A 21 -19.58 -15.98 21.90
C GLY A 21 -20.55 -14.83 22.21
N SER A 22 -21.83 -15.18 22.31
CA SER A 22 -22.94 -14.40 22.87
C SER A 22 -22.85 -14.31 24.40
N CYS A 23 -23.17 -13.15 25.01
CA CYS A 23 -24.13 -13.01 26.13
C CYS A 23 -24.35 -11.54 26.55
N SER A 24 -25.60 -11.17 26.84
CA SER A 24 -26.07 -9.83 27.29
C SER A 24 -26.17 -9.76 28.85
N PRO A 25 -26.59 -8.65 29.51
CA PRO A 25 -25.77 -7.89 30.45
C PRO A 25 -26.24 -8.04 31.92
N GLN A 26 -25.34 -7.84 32.88
CA GLN A 26 -25.71 -7.74 34.29
C GLN A 26 -25.07 -6.51 34.94
N HIS A 27 -25.94 -5.57 35.31
CA HIS A 27 -25.68 -4.36 36.09
C HIS A 27 -24.95 -4.67 37.40
N HIS A 28 -23.76 -4.11 37.60
CA HIS A 28 -23.19 -3.93 38.95
C HIS A 28 -22.53 -2.56 39.06
N ASN A 29 -23.12 -1.72 39.91
CA ASN A 29 -22.54 -0.45 40.35
C ASN A 29 -21.37 -0.75 41.30
N ILE A 30 -20.14 -0.48 40.87
CA ILE A 30 -18.98 -0.35 41.77
C ILE A 30 -18.33 1.01 41.51
N LEU A 31 -18.42 1.88 42.51
CA LEU A 31 -17.63 3.10 42.62
C LEU A 31 -16.26 2.79 43.25
N LYS A 32 -15.25 3.58 42.84
CA LYS A 32 -13.81 3.61 43.23
C LYS A 32 -12.94 2.63 42.44
N LEU A 33 -11.81 3.04 41.86
CA LEU A 33 -10.81 3.98 42.36
C LEU A 33 -10.10 4.64 41.17
N LYS A 34 -9.97 5.97 41.19
CA LYS A 34 -9.16 6.70 40.20
C LYS A 34 -7.69 6.47 40.52
N MET A 35 -7.09 5.49 39.84
CA MET A 35 -5.64 5.39 39.73
C MET A 35 -5.18 6.57 38.88
N ILE A 36 -4.77 7.66 39.52
CA ILE A 36 -3.92 8.66 38.85
C ILE A 36 -2.53 8.04 38.81
N SER A 37 -2.26 7.26 37.76
CA SER A 37 -0.89 6.89 37.41
C SER A 37 -0.19 8.16 36.92
N PRO A 38 0.96 8.57 37.50
CA PRO A 38 1.73 9.70 36.99
C PRO A 38 2.51 9.37 35.72
N PHE A 39 2.27 8.20 35.11
CA PHE A 39 2.83 7.83 33.83
C PHE A 39 1.76 7.85 32.75
N THR A 40 1.35 9.06 32.36
CA THR A 40 0.93 9.27 30.97
C THR A 40 2.19 9.15 30.11
N HIS A 41 2.64 7.93 29.86
CA HIS A 41 3.42 7.70 28.65
C HIS A 41 2.53 8.19 27.50
N ASN A 42 3.03 9.16 26.75
CA ASN A 42 2.50 9.50 25.44
C ASN A 42 2.59 8.20 24.65
N LEU A 43 1.51 7.42 24.62
CA LEU A 43 1.42 6.17 23.88
C LEU A 43 1.50 6.58 22.42
N SER A 44 2.72 6.65 21.86
CA SER A 44 2.89 6.60 20.43
C SER A 44 2.24 5.29 19.99
N THR A 45 1.04 5.37 19.44
CA THR A 45 0.35 4.21 18.91
C THR A 45 1.27 3.61 17.85
N SER A 46 1.74 2.39 18.06
CA SER A 46 2.60 1.70 17.09
C SER A 46 1.90 1.73 15.74
N LYS A 47 2.58 2.24 14.72
CA LYS A 47 2.02 2.35 13.38
C LYS A 47 2.01 0.98 12.72
N ILE A 48 0.88 0.58 12.14
CA ILE A 48 0.76 -0.63 11.33
C ILE A 48 1.03 -0.26 9.88
N ILE A 49 2.10 -0.80 9.30
CA ILE A 49 2.52 -0.50 7.93
C ILE A 49 2.46 -1.77 7.10
N ASP A 50 1.75 -1.73 5.97
CA ASP A 50 1.84 -2.80 4.97
C ASP A 50 3.18 -2.68 4.22
N SER A 51 3.94 -3.77 4.22
CA SER A 51 5.28 -3.82 3.64
C SER A 51 5.29 -3.94 2.12
N HIS A 52 4.21 -4.41 1.49
CA HIS A 52 4.22 -4.65 0.04
C HIS A 52 2.81 -4.73 -0.53
N LEU A 53 2.42 -3.74 -1.31
CA LEU A 53 1.26 -3.86 -2.21
C LEU A 53 1.45 -3.07 -3.49
N HIS A 54 0.51 -3.28 -4.41
CA HIS A 54 0.44 -2.62 -5.70
C HIS A 54 -0.88 -1.85 -5.81
N ILE A 55 -0.83 -0.66 -6.42
CA ILE A 55 -2.03 0.04 -6.89
C ILE A 55 -1.91 0.33 -8.38
N TRP A 56 -3.03 0.39 -9.07
CA TRP A 56 -3.09 0.70 -10.50
C TRP A 56 -4.33 1.52 -10.83
N ALA A 57 -4.26 2.29 -11.92
CA ALA A 57 -5.38 3.10 -12.39
C ALA A 57 -6.64 2.23 -12.56
N SER A 58 -7.81 2.80 -12.28
CA SER A 58 -9.07 2.21 -12.74
C SER A 58 -9.23 2.39 -14.26
N PRO A 59 -10.13 1.64 -14.92
CA PRO A 59 -10.42 1.85 -16.35
C PRO A 59 -10.80 3.30 -16.71
N GLN A 60 -11.38 4.06 -15.78
CA GLN A 60 -11.71 5.48 -15.95
C GLN A 60 -10.46 6.36 -15.89
N GLU A 61 -9.55 6.07 -14.96
CA GLU A 61 -8.26 6.76 -14.79
C GLU A 61 -7.25 6.39 -15.88
N ALA A 62 -7.46 5.28 -16.60
CA ALA A 62 -6.55 4.76 -17.63
C ALA A 62 -6.36 5.71 -18.83
N SER A 63 -7.24 6.71 -18.99
CA SER A 63 -7.07 7.77 -19.99
C SER A 63 -5.93 8.74 -19.65
N GLU A 64 -5.69 8.97 -18.36
CA GLU A 64 -4.60 9.81 -17.84
C GLU A 64 -3.37 8.97 -17.46
N PHE A 65 -3.62 7.76 -16.95
CA PHE A 65 -2.62 6.82 -16.44
C PHE A 65 -2.67 5.51 -17.23
N PRO A 66 -2.13 5.47 -18.46
CA PRO A 66 -2.31 4.34 -19.35
C PRO A 66 -1.68 3.06 -18.82
N TYR A 67 -2.32 1.92 -19.10
CA TYR A 67 -1.68 0.62 -18.90
C TYR A 67 -0.66 0.37 -20.00
N ALA A 68 0.35 -0.43 -19.69
CA ALA A 68 1.21 -0.99 -20.70
C ALA A 68 0.40 -1.94 -21.61
N PRO A 69 0.74 -2.05 -22.91
CA PRO A 69 -0.01 -2.87 -23.85
C PRO A 69 -0.19 -4.32 -23.37
N GLY A 70 -1.44 -4.78 -23.29
CA GLY A 70 -1.79 -6.14 -22.86
C GLY A 70 -1.59 -6.38 -21.36
N GLN A 71 -1.57 -5.33 -20.54
CA GLN A 71 -1.43 -5.39 -19.08
C GLN A 71 -2.65 -4.77 -18.38
N GLU A 72 -3.84 -4.91 -18.96
CA GLU A 72 -5.07 -4.48 -18.34
C GLU A 72 -5.34 -5.33 -17.08
N PRO A 73 -5.55 -4.70 -15.91
CA PRO A 73 -5.75 -5.44 -14.67
C PRO A 73 -7.14 -6.12 -14.65
N PRO A 74 -7.22 -7.38 -14.19
CA PRO A 74 -8.49 -8.12 -14.16
C PRO A 74 -9.39 -7.76 -12.97
N VAL A 75 -8.84 -7.04 -11.98
CA VAL A 75 -9.53 -6.71 -10.72
C VAL A 75 -9.26 -5.25 -10.32
N PRO A 76 -10.13 -4.65 -9.49
CA PRO A 76 -9.89 -3.32 -8.93
C PRO A 76 -8.66 -3.31 -8.02
N GLY A 77 -7.88 -2.24 -8.10
CA GLY A 77 -6.74 -1.99 -7.23
C GLY A 77 -6.33 -0.52 -7.24
N ASN A 78 -7.30 0.37 -7.47
CA ASN A 78 -7.05 1.80 -7.51
C ASN A 78 -6.90 2.38 -6.10
N LEU A 79 -6.42 3.61 -6.05
CA LEU A 79 -6.13 4.32 -4.81
C LEU A 79 -7.33 4.41 -3.87
N HIS A 80 -8.53 4.60 -4.41
CA HIS A 80 -9.75 4.65 -3.61
C HIS A 80 -10.02 3.32 -2.90
N PHE A 81 -9.91 2.20 -3.63
CA PHE A 81 -10.08 0.86 -3.06
C PHE A 81 -9.04 0.56 -1.98
N LEU A 82 -7.77 0.98 -2.20
CA LEU A 82 -6.73 0.84 -1.18
C LEU A 82 -7.09 1.57 0.12
N LEU A 83 -7.51 2.84 0.03
CA LEU A 83 -7.81 3.65 1.21
C LEU A 83 -8.95 3.05 2.03
N GLN A 84 -9.99 2.53 1.38
CA GLN A 84 -11.08 1.81 2.04
C GLN A 84 -10.55 0.58 2.79
N ASN A 85 -9.76 -0.26 2.12
CA ASN A 85 -9.21 -1.47 2.74
C ASN A 85 -8.27 -1.15 3.91
N MET A 86 -7.47 -0.09 3.81
CA MET A 86 -6.61 0.36 4.91
C MET A 86 -7.40 0.81 6.13
N GLU A 87 -8.49 1.56 5.91
CA GLU A 87 -9.39 2.00 6.98
C GLU A 87 -10.04 0.80 7.68
N GLU A 88 -10.60 -0.13 6.90
CA GLU A 88 -11.22 -1.34 7.42
C GLU A 88 -10.23 -2.25 8.17
N ALA A 89 -8.98 -2.33 7.72
CA ALA A 89 -7.93 -3.16 8.31
C ALA A 89 -7.15 -2.49 9.45
N GLY A 90 -7.34 -1.17 9.68
CA GLY A 90 -6.56 -0.42 10.66
C GLY A 90 -5.08 -0.24 10.27
N VAL A 91 -4.77 -0.20 8.98
CA VAL A 91 -3.41 0.03 8.46
C VAL A 91 -3.14 1.53 8.33
N ASP A 92 -2.07 2.00 8.96
CA ASP A 92 -1.72 3.41 8.99
C ASP A 92 -1.05 3.89 7.69
N GLY A 93 -0.26 3.04 7.06
CA GLY A 93 0.56 3.36 5.89
C GLY A 93 1.04 2.15 5.12
N VAL A 94 1.64 2.38 3.97
CA VAL A 94 1.93 1.35 2.97
C VAL A 94 3.21 1.66 2.19
N LEU A 95 4.02 0.64 1.95
CA LEU A 95 5.03 0.65 0.88
C LEU A 95 4.39 0.19 -0.44
N ILE A 96 4.18 1.14 -1.35
CA ILE A 96 3.60 0.89 -2.66
C ILE A 96 4.72 0.52 -3.63
N VAL A 97 4.69 -0.71 -4.11
CA VAL A 97 5.61 -1.21 -5.13
C VAL A 97 5.02 -0.95 -6.50
N GLN A 98 5.82 -0.40 -7.41
CA GLN A 98 5.40 -0.09 -8.78
C GLN A 98 4.77 -1.34 -9.44
N PRO A 99 3.51 -1.26 -9.91
CA PRO A 99 2.82 -2.41 -10.51
C PRO A 99 3.36 -2.72 -11.92
N ILE A 100 3.24 -3.98 -12.33
CA ILE A 100 3.53 -4.38 -13.72
C ILE A 100 2.59 -3.74 -14.74
N PHE A 101 1.36 -3.38 -14.34
CA PHE A 101 0.33 -2.84 -15.22
C PHE A 101 0.74 -1.51 -15.88
N HIS A 102 1.52 -0.68 -15.19
CA HIS A 102 2.08 0.57 -15.73
C HIS A 102 3.56 0.45 -16.10
N LYS A 103 4.19 -0.72 -15.88
CA LYS A 103 5.63 -0.97 -16.10
C LYS A 103 6.49 0.13 -15.49
N PHE A 104 7.21 0.89 -16.32
CA PHE A 104 8.14 1.94 -15.93
C PHE A 104 7.50 3.33 -15.92
N ASP A 105 6.18 3.44 -16.14
CA ASP A 105 5.44 4.66 -15.92
C ASP A 105 4.99 4.73 -14.46
N HIS A 106 5.70 5.52 -13.66
CA HIS A 106 5.41 5.73 -12.25
C HIS A 106 4.36 6.81 -11.99
N SER A 107 3.79 7.45 -13.02
CA SER A 107 2.90 8.62 -12.86
C SER A 107 1.71 8.36 -11.93
N TYR A 108 1.06 7.20 -12.04
CA TYR A 108 -0.06 6.84 -11.16
C TYR A 108 0.36 6.72 -9.70
N VAL A 109 1.41 5.94 -9.42
CA VAL A 109 1.92 5.75 -8.05
C VAL A 109 2.44 7.08 -7.49
N THR A 110 3.18 7.86 -8.28
CA THR A 110 3.66 9.18 -7.91
C THR A 110 2.50 10.13 -7.55
N SER A 111 1.37 10.07 -8.27
CA SER A 111 0.18 10.86 -7.92
C SER A 111 -0.36 10.49 -6.53
N ALA A 112 -0.37 9.19 -6.17
CA ALA A 112 -0.79 8.72 -4.87
C ALA A 112 0.17 9.16 -3.75
N LEU A 113 1.48 9.04 -3.98
CA LEU A 113 2.51 9.50 -3.03
C LEU A 113 2.36 11.00 -2.74
N LYS A 114 2.14 11.81 -3.78
CA LYS A 114 1.94 13.27 -3.65
C LYS A 114 0.64 13.61 -2.92
N LYS A 115 -0.42 12.82 -3.12
CA LYS A 115 -1.72 13.04 -2.47
C LYS A 115 -1.72 12.64 -1.00
N TYR A 116 -0.96 11.62 -0.61
CA TYR A 116 -0.90 11.11 0.76
C TYR A 116 0.54 10.87 1.25
N PRO A 117 1.37 11.93 1.34
CA PRO A 117 2.81 11.80 1.62
C PRO A 117 3.13 11.27 3.03
N THR A 118 2.16 11.27 3.95
CA THR A 118 2.32 10.73 5.31
C THR A 118 1.86 9.28 5.44
N LYS A 119 1.19 8.73 4.41
CA LYS A 119 0.67 7.35 4.41
C LYS A 119 1.48 6.44 3.50
N PHE A 120 2.00 6.96 2.40
CA PHE A 120 2.60 6.14 1.36
C PHE A 120 4.08 6.41 1.14
N VAL A 121 4.82 5.33 0.95
CA VAL A 121 6.20 5.34 0.49
C VAL A 121 6.25 4.53 -0.81
N GLY A 122 7.00 5.01 -1.80
CA GLY A 122 7.16 4.33 -3.08
C GLY A 122 8.38 3.43 -3.15
N CYS A 123 8.22 2.27 -3.77
CA CYS A 123 9.27 1.40 -4.28
C CYS A 123 9.20 1.38 -5.82
N CYS A 124 10.24 1.87 -6.49
CA CYS A 124 10.23 2.10 -7.93
C CYS A 124 10.82 0.92 -8.71
N LEU A 125 10.17 0.53 -9.81
CA LEU A 125 10.73 -0.46 -10.73
C LEU A 125 11.82 0.16 -11.62
N ALA A 126 13.05 -0.34 -11.52
CA ALA A 126 14.15 0.04 -12.41
C ALA A 126 14.02 -0.60 -13.80
N ASN A 127 14.24 0.17 -14.86
CA ASN A 127 14.21 -0.34 -16.23
C ASN A 127 15.54 -1.02 -16.61
N PRO A 128 15.54 -2.35 -16.89
CA PRO A 128 16.77 -3.09 -17.19
C PRO A 128 17.23 -2.96 -18.65
N THR A 129 16.74 -1.98 -19.43
CA THR A 129 17.11 -1.81 -20.85
C THR A 129 18.63 -1.68 -21.03
N ASP A 130 19.18 -2.44 -21.98
CA ASP A 130 20.63 -2.58 -22.24
C ASP A 130 21.36 -1.27 -22.57
N GLY A 131 20.63 -0.21 -22.94
CA GLY A 131 21.19 1.10 -23.30
C GLY A 131 21.64 1.98 -22.13
N GLY A 132 21.56 1.50 -20.88
CA GLY A 132 21.97 2.26 -19.69
C GLY A 132 21.07 3.45 -19.35
N SER A 133 19.98 3.65 -20.09
CA SER A 133 18.97 4.69 -19.82
C SER A 133 18.21 4.44 -18.51
N GLY A 134 18.21 3.20 -18.01
CA GLY A 134 17.53 2.82 -16.77
C GLY A 134 17.96 3.64 -15.56
N LEU A 135 19.24 4.00 -15.45
CA LEU A 135 19.74 4.84 -14.36
C LEU A 135 19.14 6.25 -14.41
N LYS A 136 19.07 6.87 -15.59
CA LYS A 136 18.46 8.20 -15.76
C LYS A 136 16.96 8.19 -15.46
N GLN A 137 16.27 7.11 -15.85
CA GLN A 137 14.85 6.93 -15.58
C GLN A 137 14.57 6.67 -14.09
N PHE A 138 15.57 6.16 -13.37
CA PHE A 138 15.52 5.89 -11.93
C PHE A 138 15.83 7.12 -11.07
N GLU A 139 16.70 8.03 -11.54
CA GLU A 139 17.10 9.24 -10.81
C GLU A 139 15.91 10.12 -10.43
N ASP A 140 14.98 10.35 -11.35
CA ASP A 140 13.83 11.24 -11.12
C ASP A 140 12.88 10.71 -10.03
N PRO A 141 12.42 9.44 -10.08
CA PRO A 141 11.63 8.84 -9.00
C PRO A 141 12.27 9.01 -7.61
N VAL A 142 13.58 8.75 -7.48
CA VAL A 142 14.26 8.78 -6.18
C VAL A 142 14.53 10.21 -5.71
N LEU A 143 15.07 11.06 -6.58
CA LEU A 143 15.53 12.40 -6.21
C LEU A 143 14.41 13.43 -6.16
N LYS A 144 13.37 13.27 -6.99
CA LYS A 144 12.31 14.28 -7.16
C LYS A 144 10.95 13.82 -6.65
N ASP A 145 10.56 12.57 -6.90
CA ASP A 145 9.19 12.09 -6.60
C ASP A 145 9.05 11.36 -5.26
N GLY A 146 10.13 11.22 -4.49
CA GLY A 146 10.06 10.79 -3.10
C GLY A 146 10.06 9.27 -2.89
N TYR A 147 10.47 8.48 -3.89
CA TYR A 147 10.66 7.04 -3.73
C TYR A 147 11.81 6.75 -2.75
N ARG A 148 11.73 5.61 -2.05
CA ARG A 148 12.70 5.22 -1.00
C ARG A 148 13.19 3.79 -1.14
N ALA A 149 12.71 3.04 -2.13
CA ALA A 149 13.09 1.66 -2.42
C ALA A 149 13.06 1.40 -3.93
N VAL A 150 13.68 0.28 -4.33
CA VAL A 150 13.84 -0.19 -5.72
C VAL A 150 13.61 -1.69 -5.79
#